data_AF-A0A352VZP2-F1
#
_entry.id   AF-A0A352VZP2-F1
#
_cell.length_a   1.000
_cell.length_b   1.000
_cell.length_c   1.000
_cell.angle_alpha   90.00
_cell.angle_beta   90.00
_cell.angle_gamma   90.00
#
_symmetry.space_group_name_H-M   'P 1'
#
loop_
_entity.id
_entity.type
_entity.pdbx_description
1 polymer ?
#
loop_
_entity_poly.entity_id
_entity_poly.type
_entity_poly.pdbx_seq_one_letter_code
_entity_poly.pdbx_strand_id
1 'polypeptide(L)'
;MQIEKTNDTVLFRPGGELSLENISQVKSEILKQIEGFTRIIIDMKHLDYIDSSAIGMLVVLHKKFSAENKIFMLIDVPETVFEILRLGHMDKLFTIR
;
A
#
# COMPACT_ATOMS: atom_id res chain seq x y z
N MET A 1 -4.47 6.97 9.88
CA MET A 1 -4.22 6.98 8.42
C MET A 1 -4.50 8.38 7.89
N GLN A 2 -3.57 8.95 7.13
CA GLN A 2 -3.73 10.24 6.46
C GLN A 2 -3.82 10.04 4.95
N ILE A 3 -4.55 10.91 4.26
CA ILE A 3 -4.75 10.86 2.81
C ILE A 3 -4.46 12.23 2.24
N GLU A 4 -3.60 12.28 1.23
CA GLU A 4 -3.25 13.50 0.50
C GLU A 4 -3.51 13.28 -0.99
N LYS A 5 -4.07 14.29 -1.66
CA LYS A 5 -4.41 14.24 -3.10
C LYS A 5 -3.77 15.42 -3.79
N THR A 6 -2.91 15.16 -4.76
CA THR A 6 -2.18 16.19 -5.50
C THR A 6 -2.04 15.78 -6.95
N ASN A 7 -2.45 16.65 -7.87
CA ASN A 7 -2.50 16.37 -9.30
C ASN A 7 -3.27 15.06 -9.57
N ASP A 8 -2.59 14.09 -10.19
CA ASP A 8 -3.11 12.78 -10.55
C ASP A 8 -2.65 11.68 -9.56
N THR A 9 -2.30 12.08 -8.33
CA THR A 9 -1.78 11.19 -7.29
C THR A 9 -2.62 11.23 -6.03
N VAL A 10 -2.91 10.04 -5.48
CA VAL A 10 -3.39 9.86 -4.11
C VAL A 10 -2.30 9.16 -3.30
N LEU A 11 -1.99 9.75 -2.16
CA LEU A 11 -0.99 9.27 -1.22
C LEU A 11 -1.68 8.85 0.08
N PHE A 12 -1.50 7.59 0.46
CA PHE A 12 -2.01 7.03 1.70
C PHE A 12 -0.88 6.83 2.68
N ARG A 13 -1.04 7.35 3.90
CA ARG A 13 -0.08 7.20 5.00
C ARG A 13 -0.72 6.41 6.14
N PRO A 14 -0.76 5.07 6.08
CA PRO A 14 -1.07 4.27 7.25
C PRO A 14 0.04 4.45 8.32
N GLY A 15 -0.30 4.18 9.58
CA GLY A 15 0.65 4.23 10.67
C GLY A 15 0.33 3.16 11.71
N GLY A 16 1.34 2.77 12.50
CA GLY A 16 1.26 1.62 13.38
C GLY A 16 1.35 0.32 12.58
N GLU A 17 0.39 -0.58 12.74
CA GLU A 17 0.45 -1.90 12.13
C GLU A 17 -0.58 -2.06 11.02
N LEU A 18 -0.28 -2.88 10.00
CA LEU A 18 -1.29 -3.41 9.08
C LEU A 18 -1.47 -4.90 9.32
N SER A 19 -2.66 -5.28 9.76
CA SER A 19 -3.00 -6.66 10.12
C SER A 19 -4.45 -6.98 9.80
N LEU A 20 -4.85 -8.24 10.01
CA LEU A 20 -6.23 -8.68 9.83
C LEU A 20 -7.27 -7.77 10.50
N GLU A 21 -6.91 -7.13 11.61
CA GLU A 21 -7.80 -6.26 12.39
C GLU A 21 -8.25 -5.02 11.63
N ASN A 22 -7.35 -4.40 10.86
CA ASN A 22 -7.60 -3.11 10.21
C ASN A 22 -7.55 -3.15 8.67
N ILE A 23 -7.11 -4.27 8.09
CA ILE A 23 -6.83 -4.34 6.65
C ILE A 23 -8.07 -4.12 5.78
N SER A 24 -9.23 -4.60 6.24
CA SER A 24 -10.50 -4.41 5.53
C SER A 24 -10.91 -2.94 5.46
N GLN A 25 -10.70 -2.20 6.56
CA GLN A 25 -10.99 -0.77 6.61
C GLN A 25 -10.02 0.00 5.71
N VAL A 26 -8.72 -0.28 5.79
CA VAL A 26 -7.69 0.35 4.97
C VAL A 26 -7.98 0.15 3.48
N LYS A 27 -8.30 -1.08 3.07
CA LYS A 27 -8.69 -1.39 1.68
C LYS A 27 -9.91 -0.59 1.24
N SER A 28 -10.95 -0.52 2.07
CA SER A 28 -12.18 0.21 1.75
C SER A 28 -11.89 1.70 1.52
N GLU A 29 -11.11 2.31 2.40
CA GLU A 29 -10.73 3.72 2.29
C GLU A 29 -9.85 3.99 1.07
N ILE A 30 -8.91 3.11 0.74
CA ILE A 30 -8.14 3.23 -0.51
C ILE A 30 -9.08 3.26 -1.71
N LEU A 31 -9.97 2.28 -1.82
CA LEU A 31 -10.85 2.15 -2.98
C LEU A 31 -11.84 3.31 -3.13
N LYS A 32 -12.29 3.94 -2.03
CA LYS A 32 -13.18 5.11 -2.07
C LYS A 32 -12.49 6.38 -2.57
N GLN A 33 -11.17 6.48 -2.45
CA GLN A 33 -10.47 7.75 -2.55
C GLN A 33 -9.69 7.93 -3.85
N ILE A 34 -9.59 6.87 -4.65
CA ILE A 34 -8.74 6.76 -5.85
C ILE A 34 -9.47 7.02 -7.18
N GLU A 35 -10.79 7.27 -7.16
CA GLU A 35 -11.54 7.52 -8.38
C GLU A 35 -11.02 8.80 -9.06
N GLY A 36 -10.75 8.71 -10.37
CA GLY A 36 -10.16 9.82 -11.14
C GLY A 36 -8.65 9.99 -11.02
N PHE A 37 -7.96 9.14 -10.22
CA PHE A 37 -6.51 9.19 -10.06
C PHE A 37 -5.82 7.99 -10.73
N THR A 38 -4.68 8.23 -11.37
CA THR A 38 -3.87 7.19 -12.00
C THR A 38 -2.66 6.77 -11.19
N ARG A 39 -2.27 7.54 -10.17
CA ARG A 39 -1.14 7.20 -9.28
C ARG A 39 -1.62 6.99 -7.86
N ILE A 40 -1.39 5.80 -7.34
CA ILE A 40 -1.73 5.40 -5.99
C ILE A 40 -0.44 5.05 -5.27
N ILE A 41 -0.14 5.79 -4.22
CA ILE A 41 1.11 5.64 -3.46
C ILE A 41 0.75 5.30 -2.01
N ILE A 42 1.39 4.27 -1.46
CA ILE A 42 1.34 3.94 -0.04
C ILE A 42 2.67 4.35 0.58
N ASP A 43 2.64 5.40 1.40
CA ASP A 43 3.78 5.86 2.20
C ASP A 43 3.77 5.10 3.53
N MET A 44 4.78 4.26 3.70
CA MET A 44 4.92 3.32 4.81
C MET A 44 5.79 3.87 5.93
N LYS A 45 6.20 5.14 5.87
CA LYS A 45 7.16 5.75 6.80
C LYS A 45 6.83 5.56 8.28
N HIS A 46 5.54 5.49 8.59
CA HIS A 46 5.02 5.37 9.95
C HIS A 46 4.47 3.98 10.28
N LEU A 47 4.75 2.97 9.45
CA LEU A 47 4.41 1.59 9.75
C LEU A 47 5.48 0.91 10.59
N ASP A 48 5.05 0.25 11.65
CA ASP A 48 5.92 -0.52 12.53
C ASP A 48 5.94 -2.01 12.12
N TYR A 49 4.83 -2.50 11.55
CA TYR A 49 4.63 -3.92 11.24
C TYR A 49 3.58 -4.18 10.14
N ILE A 50 3.76 -5.27 9.38
CA ILE A 50 2.74 -5.84 8.48
C ILE A 50 2.67 -7.36 8.65
N ASP A 51 1.49 -7.96 8.51
CA ASP A 51 1.31 -9.42 8.48
C ASP A 51 1.03 -9.98 7.07
N SER A 52 0.81 -11.30 6.97
CA SER A 52 0.51 -11.98 5.71
C SER A 52 -0.80 -11.52 5.05
N SER A 53 -1.78 -11.07 5.84
CA SER A 53 -3.05 -10.53 5.33
C SER A 53 -2.85 -9.16 4.70
N ALA A 54 -2.01 -8.32 5.30
CA ALA A 54 -1.65 -7.02 4.77
C ALA A 54 -0.91 -7.15 3.44
N ILE A 55 0.05 -8.08 3.37
CA ILE A 55 0.74 -8.43 2.13
C ILE A 55 -0.27 -8.89 1.07
N GLY A 56 -1.18 -9.80 1.42
CA GLY A 56 -2.23 -10.27 0.50
C GLY A 56 -3.11 -9.14 -0.04
N MET A 57 -3.48 -8.17 0.80
CA MET A 57 -4.20 -6.98 0.35
C MET A 57 -3.38 -6.14 -0.62
N LEU A 58 -2.10 -5.87 -0.32
CA LEU A 58 -1.21 -5.10 -1.20
C LEU A 58 -1.07 -5.78 -2.58
N VAL A 59 -0.96 -7.11 -2.62
CA VAL A 59 -0.93 -7.89 -3.87
C VAL A 59 -2.23 -7.68 -4.66
N VAL A 60 -3.39 -7.74 -4.00
CA VAL A 60 -4.69 -7.54 -4.64
C VAL A 60 -4.82 -6.13 -5.22
N LEU A 61 -4.40 -5.11 -4.47
CA LEU A 61 -4.41 -3.72 -4.92
C LEU A 61 -3.45 -3.51 -6.10
N HIS A 62 -2.23 -4.02 -6.02
CA HIS A 62 -1.25 -3.95 -7.10
C HIS A 62 -1.79 -4.57 -8.39
N LYS A 63 -2.36 -5.78 -8.32
CA LYS A 63 -2.98 -6.44 -9.49
C LYS A 63 -4.15 -5.65 -10.05
N LYS A 64 -5.04 -5.15 -9.20
CA LYS A 64 -6.20 -4.35 -9.61
C LYS A 64 -5.76 -3.09 -10.37
N PHE A 65 -4.83 -2.33 -9.81
CA PHE A 65 -4.41 -1.06 -10.40
C PHE A 65 -3.55 -1.25 -11.63
N SER A 66 -2.70 -2.29 -11.67
CA SER A 66 -1.98 -2.66 -12.87
C SER A 66 -2.94 -3.01 -14.03
N ALA A 67 -4.02 -3.76 -13.77
CA ALA A 67 -5.04 -4.07 -14.78
C ALA A 67 -5.81 -2.82 -15.28
N GLU A 68 -5.88 -1.77 -14.46
CA GLU A 68 -6.48 -0.48 -14.82
C GLU A 68 -5.47 0.50 -15.46
N ASN A 69 -4.24 0.05 -15.78
CA ASN A 69 -3.13 0.88 -16.25
C ASN A 69 -2.77 2.04 -15.30
N LYS A 70 -2.99 1.85 -14.00
CA LYS A 70 -2.64 2.79 -12.93
C LYS A 70 -1.30 2.40 -12.29
N ILE A 71 -0.56 3.42 -11.85
CA ILE A 71 0.67 3.25 -11.09
C ILE A 71 0.30 2.97 -9.64
N PHE A 72 0.81 1.85 -9.11
CA PHE A 72 0.75 1.53 -7.68
C PHE A 72 2.16 1.31 -7.15
N MET A 73 2.53 2.01 -6.08
CA MET A 73 3.88 1.94 -5.52
C MET A 73 3.88 2.13 -4.00
N LEU A 74 4.91 1.57 -3.36
CA LEU A 74 5.19 1.71 -1.94
C LEU A 74 6.38 2.66 -1.80
N ILE A 75 6.31 3.62 -0.88
CA ILE A 75 7.43 4.52 -0.59
C ILE A 75 7.77 4.53 0.89
N ASP A 76 9.02 4.89 1.20
CA ASP A 76 9.51 5.07 2.57
C ASP A 76 9.27 3.82 3.42
N VAL A 77 9.48 2.63 2.84
CA VAL A 77 9.27 1.34 3.50
C VAL A 77 10.33 1.13 4.58
N PRO A 78 9.96 1.02 5.87
CA PRO A 78 10.91 0.78 6.94
C PRO A 78 11.59 -0.59 6.80
N GLU A 79 12.84 -0.71 7.25
CA GLU A 79 13.61 -1.97 7.10
C GLU A 79 12.87 -3.17 7.69
N THR A 80 12.20 -3.01 8.84
CA THR A 80 11.40 -4.07 9.48
C THR A 80 10.28 -4.57 8.57
N VAL A 81 9.55 -3.66 7.93
CA VAL A 81 8.48 -3.98 6.97
C VAL A 81 9.06 -4.60 5.70
N PHE A 82 10.21 -4.08 5.23
CA PHE A 82 10.88 -4.57 4.04
C PHE A 82 11.43 -6.00 4.21
N GLU A 83 11.99 -6.32 5.38
CA GLU A 83 12.41 -7.69 5.74
C GLU A 83 11.22 -8.66 5.69
N ILE A 84 10.07 -8.26 6.21
CA ILE A 84 8.84 -9.08 6.15
C ILE A 84 8.40 -9.31 4.69
N LEU A 85 8.45 -8.27 3.84
CA LEU A 85 8.17 -8.41 2.41
C LEU A 85 9.16 -9.37 1.72
N ARG A 86 10.46 -9.29 2.07
CA ARG A 86 11.51 -10.19 1.55
C ARG A 86 11.31 -11.65 1.97
N LEU A 87 10.98 -11.88 3.24
CA LEU A 87 10.65 -13.22 3.75
C LEU A 87 9.44 -13.82 3.04
N GLY A 88 8.47 -12.98 2.69
CA GLY A 88 7.33 -13.36 1.85
C GLY A 88 7.64 -13.48 0.35
N HIS A 89 8.86 -13.18 -0.09
CA HIS A 89 9.26 -13.07 -1.51
C HIS A 89 8.41 -12.08 -2.33
N MET A 90 7.93 -11.01 -1.68
CA MET A 90 7.04 -10.00 -2.27
C MET A 90 7.74 -8.69 -2.59
N ASP A 91 8.98 -8.50 -2.14
CA ASP A 91 9.79 -7.31 -2.42
C ASP A 91 9.94 -7.02 -3.91
N LYS A 92 10.05 -8.07 -4.75
CA LYS A 92 10.16 -7.95 -6.21
C LYS A 92 8.84 -7.69 -6.94
N LEU A 93 7.70 -7.90 -6.27
CA LEU A 93 6.38 -7.69 -6.87
C LEU A 93 6.04 -6.20 -6.92
N PHE A 94 6.44 -5.45 -5.91
CA PHE A 94 6.09 -4.05 -5.75
C PHE A 94 7.17 -3.13 -6.31
N THR A 95 6.75 -2.00 -6.89
CA THR A 95 7.68 -0.87 -7.05
C THR A 95 7.86 -0.22 -5.69
N ILE A 96 9.04 -0.38 -5.09
CA ILE A 96 9.42 0.21 -3.80
C ILE A 96 10.43 1.33 -4.07
N ARG A 97 10.23 2.50 -3.44
CA ARG A 97 11.14 3.66 -3.54
C ARG A 97 11.45 4.29 -2.20
#